data_AF-A0AAN4ZIX9-F1
#
_entry.id   AF-A0AAN4ZIX9-F1
#
_cell.length_a   1.000
_cell.length_b   1.000
_cell.length_c   1.000
_cell.angle_alpha   90.00
_cell.angle_beta   90.00
_cell.angle_gamma   90.00
#
_symmetry.space_group_name_H-M   'P 1'
#
loop_
_entity.id
_entity.type
_entity.pdbx_description
1 polymer ?
#
loop_
_entity_poly.entity_id
_entity_poly.type
_entity_poly.pdbx_seq_one_letter_code
_entity_poly.pdbx_strand_id
1 'polypeptide(L)'
;DSEYPIGDHPIYKELSNKPMPKQRPLQVNFGFYIESLGNFRSTEMTFDVDMYLYMSWQDETYKHNQSDYILISDKDILDKMWLPGLYFANARTAYFHDVTVHNFNLFIAPDGTIAYGTRVTLNVACNLFLQDYPLDKQVCGIKVLSYAHVKEEMNVTWFSDGPIRFNPAINLPEFHITALESSYCDGLFHYTITKNSSRIGW
;
A
#
# COMPACT_ATOMS: atom_id res chain seq x y z
N ASP A 1 28.33 3.28 -24.21
CA ASP A 1 27.85 4.65 -23.95
C ASP A 1 26.46 4.58 -23.35
N SER A 2 26.20 4.76 -22.06
CA SER A 2 26.98 5.18 -20.89
C SER A 2 26.43 4.41 -19.68
N GLU A 3 27.16 3.39 -19.20
CA GLU A 3 26.87 2.79 -17.89
C GLU A 3 27.31 3.78 -16.83
N TYR A 4 26.34 4.44 -16.18
CA TYR A 4 26.64 5.16 -14.95
C TYR A 4 27.00 4.13 -13.88
N PRO A 5 28.16 4.25 -13.21
CA PRO A 5 28.47 3.40 -12.08
C PRO A 5 27.37 3.58 -11.03
N ILE A 6 26.88 2.46 -10.49
CA ILE A 6 25.68 2.31 -9.66
C ILE A 6 25.65 3.24 -8.42
N GLY A 7 26.72 3.97 -8.11
CA GLY A 7 26.80 4.92 -6.99
C GLY A 7 26.81 6.42 -7.34
N ASP A 8 26.91 6.83 -8.61
CA ASP A 8 27.09 8.25 -8.97
C ASP A 8 25.79 8.99 -9.33
N HIS A 9 24.65 8.29 -9.33
CA HIS A 9 23.37 8.96 -9.59
C HIS A 9 23.04 9.98 -8.47
N PRO A 10 22.65 11.23 -8.80
CA PRO A 10 22.40 12.28 -7.81
C PRO A 10 21.43 11.87 -6.68
N ILE A 11 20.48 10.98 -7.01
CA ILE A 11 19.52 10.40 -6.06
C ILE A 11 20.19 9.81 -4.81
N TYR A 12 21.39 9.22 -4.94
CA TYR A 12 22.07 8.55 -3.83
C TYR A 12 22.54 9.51 -2.73
N LYS A 13 22.73 10.80 -3.04
CA LYS A 13 23.17 11.81 -2.06
C LYS A 13 22.04 12.24 -1.12
N GLU A 14 20.79 12.03 -1.50
CA GLU A 14 19.61 12.47 -0.72
C GLU A 14 19.06 11.39 0.22
N LEU A 15 19.55 10.15 0.06
CA LEU A 15 19.11 8.95 0.77
C LEU A 15 19.61 8.82 2.24
N SER A 16 20.29 9.83 2.80
CA SER A 16 20.98 9.71 4.11
C SER A 16 20.05 9.84 5.33
N ASN A 17 18.81 10.28 5.12
CA ASN A 17 17.73 10.29 6.10
C ASN A 17 16.46 10.01 5.27
N LYS A 18 15.43 9.39 5.84
CA LYS A 18 14.15 9.14 5.12
C LYS A 18 13.11 10.25 5.36
N PRO A 19 13.39 11.58 5.31
CA PRO A 19 12.41 12.57 5.74
C PRO A 19 11.13 12.42 4.91
N MET A 20 10.00 12.42 5.61
CA MET A 20 8.71 12.58 4.94
C MET A 20 8.80 13.83 4.04
N PRO A 21 8.25 13.77 2.82
CA PRO A 21 8.19 14.92 1.93
C PRO A 21 7.63 16.15 2.67
N LYS A 22 8.20 17.33 2.39
CA LYS A 22 7.85 18.56 3.13
C LYS A 22 6.43 19.05 2.88
N GLN A 23 5.78 18.58 1.81
CA GLN A 23 4.41 18.94 1.47
C GLN A 23 3.42 18.39 2.50
N ARG A 24 2.53 19.25 3.02
CA ARG A 24 1.50 18.88 4.00
C ARG A 24 0.12 19.44 3.62
N PRO A 25 -0.95 18.61 3.60
CA PRO A 25 -0.90 17.15 3.68
C PRO A 25 -0.29 16.54 2.42
N LEU A 26 0.62 15.58 2.59
CA LEU A 26 1.11 14.75 1.49
C LEU A 26 -0.07 13.94 0.95
N GLN A 27 -0.36 14.09 -0.33
CA GLN A 27 -1.40 13.30 -0.99
C GLN A 27 -0.81 11.95 -1.38
N VAL A 28 -1.41 10.89 -0.86
CA VAL A 28 -1.06 9.51 -1.21
C VAL A 28 -2.27 8.87 -1.88
N ASN A 29 -2.13 8.51 -3.14
CA ASN A 29 -3.11 7.70 -3.84
C ASN A 29 -2.82 6.22 -3.59
N PHE A 30 -3.86 5.46 -3.29
CA PHE A 30 -3.78 4.06 -2.93
C PHE A 30 -4.77 3.23 -3.75
N GLY A 31 -4.37 2.01 -4.06
CA GLY A 31 -5.24 1.02 -4.70
C GLY A 31 -4.63 -0.36 -4.63
N PHE A 32 -5.40 -1.36 -5.02
CA PHE A 32 -4.92 -2.72 -5.09
C PHE A 32 -5.59 -3.55 -6.17
N TYR A 33 -4.84 -4.54 -6.63
CA TYR A 33 -5.29 -5.58 -7.53
C TYR A 33 -5.30 -6.91 -6.81
N ILE A 34 -6.47 -7.52 -6.65
CA ILE A 34 -6.64 -8.81 -5.99
C ILE A 34 -6.25 -9.92 -6.97
N GLU A 35 -5.19 -10.66 -6.65
CA GLU A 35 -4.72 -11.79 -7.46
C GLU A 35 -5.49 -13.07 -7.11
N SER A 36 -5.65 -13.35 -5.81
CA SER A 36 -6.48 -14.46 -5.35
C SER A 36 -7.14 -14.18 -4.01
N LEU A 37 -8.28 -14.85 -3.81
CA LEU A 37 -8.99 -14.93 -2.54
C LEU A 37 -9.13 -16.41 -2.17
N GLY A 38 -9.18 -16.71 -0.88
CA GLY A 38 -9.40 -18.08 -0.45
C GLY A 38 -9.51 -18.23 1.06
N ASN A 39 -9.61 -19.48 1.50
CA ASN A 39 -9.55 -19.87 2.91
C ASN A 39 -10.49 -19.05 3.81
N PHE A 40 -11.75 -18.91 3.39
CA PHE A 40 -12.80 -18.34 4.24
C PHE A 40 -13.06 -19.31 5.40
N ARG A 41 -12.61 -18.95 6.60
CA ARG A 41 -12.70 -19.78 7.80
C ARG A 41 -13.77 -19.22 8.71
N SER A 42 -14.94 -19.85 8.74
CA SER A 42 -16.05 -19.46 9.61
C SER A 42 -15.74 -19.61 11.10
N THR A 43 -14.89 -20.56 11.48
CA THR A 43 -14.44 -20.76 12.87
C THR A 43 -13.52 -19.64 13.34
N GLU A 44 -12.67 -19.12 12.44
CA GLU A 44 -11.68 -18.10 12.75
C GLU A 44 -12.19 -16.69 12.44
N MET A 45 -13.27 -16.55 11.67
CA MET A 45 -13.79 -15.29 11.13
C MET A 45 -12.71 -14.56 10.31
N THR A 46 -12.11 -15.28 9.36
CA THR A 46 -11.02 -14.76 8.50
C THR A 46 -11.12 -15.24 7.07
N PHE A 47 -10.42 -14.54 6.18
CA PHE A 47 -10.15 -15.00 4.82
C PHE A 47 -8.72 -14.60 4.41
N ASP A 48 -8.15 -15.32 3.44
CA ASP A 48 -6.85 -15.02 2.87
C ASP A 48 -7.01 -14.24 1.56
N VAL A 49 -6.15 -13.25 1.36
CA VAL A 49 -6.06 -12.45 0.14
C VAL A 49 -4.61 -12.31 -0.30
N ASP A 50 -4.36 -12.57 -1.57
CA ASP A 50 -3.11 -12.28 -2.26
C ASP A 50 -3.37 -11.16 -3.25
N MET A 51 -2.60 -10.08 -3.16
CA MET A 51 -2.85 -8.88 -3.94
C MET A 51 -1.59 -8.07 -4.22
N TYR A 52 -1.63 -7.28 -5.28
CA TYR A 52 -0.67 -6.22 -5.56
C TYR A 52 -1.21 -4.91 -5.00
N LEU A 53 -0.42 -4.27 -4.14
CA LEU A 53 -0.68 -2.93 -3.63
C LEU A 53 -0.01 -1.90 -4.52
N TYR A 54 -0.70 -0.79 -4.74
CA TYR A 54 -0.18 0.35 -5.48
C TYR A 54 -0.33 1.61 -4.64
N MET A 55 0.75 2.38 -4.58
CA MET A 55 0.81 3.69 -3.95
C MET A 55 1.41 4.70 -4.92
N SER A 56 0.90 5.93 -4.89
CA SER A 56 1.50 7.05 -5.59
C SER A 56 1.53 8.28 -4.72
N TRP A 57 2.67 8.97 -4.66
CA TRP A 57 2.82 10.25 -3.98
C TRP A 57 3.88 11.07 -4.70
N GLN A 58 3.91 12.38 -4.46
CA GLN A 58 4.91 13.27 -5.05
C GLN A 58 5.95 13.67 -4.00
N ASP A 59 7.22 13.57 -4.38
CA ASP A 59 8.33 14.07 -3.58
C ASP A 59 9.29 14.87 -4.47
N GLU A 60 9.36 16.17 -4.20
CA GLU A 60 10.11 17.11 -5.01
C GLU A 60 11.62 16.90 -4.97
N THR A 61 12.14 16.20 -3.96
CA THR A 61 13.57 15.88 -3.85
C THR A 61 14.02 14.98 -4.99
N TYR A 62 13.15 14.07 -5.42
CA TYR A 62 13.41 13.14 -6.53
C TYR A 62 13.12 13.71 -7.93
N LYS A 63 12.84 15.01 -8.06
CA LYS A 63 12.70 15.66 -9.38
C LYS A 63 13.99 15.54 -10.17
N HIS A 64 13.87 15.20 -11.46
CA HIS A 64 15.02 15.02 -12.33
C HIS A 64 14.75 15.51 -13.75
N ASN A 65 15.82 15.90 -14.45
CA ASN A 65 15.72 16.46 -15.80
C ASN A 65 15.68 15.39 -16.92
N GLN A 66 15.66 14.09 -16.58
CA GLN A 66 15.49 13.02 -17.57
C GLN A 66 14.05 13.00 -18.10
N SER A 67 13.87 12.62 -19.37
CA SER A 67 12.53 12.46 -19.97
C SER A 67 11.81 11.20 -19.50
N ASP A 68 12.58 10.17 -19.17
CA ASP A 68 12.08 8.83 -18.92
C ASP A 68 11.89 8.59 -17.41
N TYR A 69 11.07 7.60 -17.08
CA TYR A 69 10.88 7.15 -15.71
C TYR A 69 12.10 6.37 -15.21
N ILE A 70 12.50 6.64 -13.96
CA ILE A 70 13.55 5.85 -13.29
C ILE A 70 12.89 4.66 -12.62
N LEU A 71 13.25 3.44 -13.05
CA LEU A 71 12.86 2.20 -12.37
C LEU A 71 13.87 1.86 -11.28
N ILE A 72 13.38 1.68 -10.05
CA ILE A 72 14.12 1.15 -8.93
C ILE A 72 13.61 -0.27 -8.64
N SER A 73 14.51 -1.24 -8.83
CA SER A 73 14.28 -2.66 -8.49
C SER A 73 15.24 -3.17 -7.41
N ASP A 74 16.19 -2.32 -6.98
CA ASP A 74 17.14 -2.66 -5.94
C ASP A 74 16.56 -2.34 -4.56
N LYS A 75 16.49 -3.37 -3.70
CA LYS A 75 15.96 -3.27 -2.35
C LYS A 75 16.80 -2.33 -1.47
N ASP A 76 18.11 -2.27 -1.65
CA ASP A 76 18.99 -1.41 -0.84
C ASP A 76 18.71 0.09 -1.11
N ILE A 77 18.20 0.41 -2.29
CA ILE A 77 17.77 1.75 -2.66
C ILE A 77 16.39 2.03 -2.05
N LEU A 78 15.44 1.10 -2.23
CA LEU A 78 14.10 1.17 -1.63
C LEU A 78 14.19 1.41 -0.12
N ASP A 79 15.04 0.66 0.57
CA ASP A 79 15.21 0.73 2.02
C ASP A 79 15.82 2.06 2.49
N LYS A 80 16.30 2.92 1.58
CA LYS A 80 16.75 4.28 1.89
C LYS A 80 15.73 5.36 1.54
N MET A 81 14.71 5.03 0.76
CA MET A 81 13.64 5.96 0.41
C MET A 81 12.59 6.01 1.53
N TRP A 82 11.89 7.14 1.62
CA TRP A 82 10.70 7.24 2.45
C TRP A 82 9.51 6.58 1.73
N LEU A 83 8.72 5.79 2.46
CA LEU A 83 7.48 5.18 1.97
C LEU A 83 6.31 5.58 2.88
N PRO A 84 5.09 5.76 2.34
CA PRO A 84 3.90 5.96 3.15
C PRO A 84 3.71 4.77 4.11
N GLY A 85 3.76 5.03 5.42
CA GLY A 85 3.61 4.03 6.48
C GLY A 85 2.16 3.55 6.64
N LEU A 86 1.63 2.86 5.63
CA LEU A 86 0.29 2.27 5.65
C LEU A 86 0.33 0.85 6.22
N TYR A 87 -0.74 0.48 6.91
CA TYR A 87 -0.90 -0.87 7.43
C TYR A 87 -2.36 -1.32 7.37
N PHE A 88 -2.55 -2.64 7.48
CA PHE A 88 -3.84 -3.29 7.40
C PHE A 88 -4.40 -3.54 8.80
N ALA A 89 -5.32 -2.69 9.25
CA ALA A 89 -5.77 -2.63 10.63
C ALA A 89 -6.55 -3.87 11.10
N ASN A 90 -7.15 -4.60 10.16
CA ASN A 90 -7.83 -5.87 10.44
C ASN A 90 -7.10 -7.09 9.86
N ALA A 91 -5.83 -6.96 9.45
CA ALA A 91 -5.02 -8.13 9.12
C ALA A 91 -4.48 -8.77 10.41
N ARG A 92 -4.64 -10.09 10.55
CA ARG A 92 -4.01 -10.87 11.62
C ARG A 92 -2.56 -11.19 11.31
N THR A 93 -2.30 -11.53 10.05
CA THR A 93 -0.95 -11.76 9.53
C THR A 93 -0.83 -11.12 8.15
N ALA A 94 0.37 -10.63 7.84
CA ALA A 94 0.69 -10.00 6.57
C ALA A 94 2.12 -10.36 6.19
N TYR A 95 2.33 -10.70 4.92
CA TYR A 95 3.65 -11.07 4.40
C TYR A 95 3.89 -10.40 3.05
N PHE A 96 5.11 -9.92 2.85
CA PHE A 96 5.59 -9.53 1.53
C PHE A 96 6.12 -10.75 0.79
N HIS A 97 5.97 -10.75 -0.53
CA HIS A 97 6.59 -11.79 -1.37
C HIS A 97 8.03 -11.39 -1.71
N ASP A 98 8.98 -12.29 -1.46
CA ASP A 98 10.41 -12.03 -1.62
C ASP A 98 11.19 -13.11 -2.39
N VAL A 99 10.47 -14.04 -3.02
CA VAL A 99 11.04 -15.12 -3.82
C VAL A 99 10.79 -14.88 -5.31
N THR A 100 11.79 -15.02 -6.20
CA THR A 100 13.23 -15.22 -5.95
C THR A 100 13.96 -13.92 -5.56
N VAL A 101 13.27 -12.78 -5.69
CA VAL A 101 13.71 -11.43 -5.30
C VAL A 101 12.53 -10.69 -4.67
N HIS A 102 12.78 -9.62 -3.93
CA HIS A 102 11.70 -8.80 -3.37
C HIS A 102 10.72 -8.34 -4.45
N ASN A 103 9.44 -8.71 -4.32
CA ASN A 103 8.42 -8.44 -5.32
C ASN A 103 7.89 -7.00 -5.16
N PHE A 104 8.69 -6.04 -5.59
CA PHE A 104 8.28 -4.64 -5.69
C PHE A 104 8.73 -4.04 -7.02
N ASN A 105 8.05 -2.97 -7.42
CA ASN A 105 8.48 -2.09 -8.49
C ASN A 105 8.27 -0.65 -8.02
N LEU A 106 9.27 0.20 -8.20
CA LEU A 106 9.17 1.62 -7.88
C LEU A 106 9.59 2.43 -9.10
N PHE A 107 8.71 3.30 -9.59
CA PHE A 107 8.99 4.24 -10.66
C PHE A 107 9.04 5.66 -10.12
N ILE A 108 10.01 6.44 -10.57
CA ILE A 108 10.10 7.88 -10.31
C ILE A 108 9.89 8.60 -11.64
N ALA A 109 8.91 9.50 -11.68
CA ALA A 109 8.63 10.37 -12.80
C ALA A 109 9.50 11.64 -12.75
N PRO A 110 9.71 12.33 -13.89
CA PRO A 110 10.52 13.56 -13.94
C PRO A 110 10.07 14.67 -12.99
N ASP A 111 8.77 14.73 -12.70
CA ASP A 111 8.16 15.69 -11.79
C ASP A 111 8.25 15.30 -10.30
N GLY A 112 8.96 14.22 -9.97
CA GLY A 112 9.11 13.68 -8.62
C GLY A 112 7.94 12.81 -8.16
N THR A 113 7.00 12.45 -9.04
CA THR A 113 5.94 11.50 -8.71
C THR A 113 6.52 10.09 -8.58
N ILE A 114 6.33 9.47 -7.43
CA ILE A 114 6.76 8.10 -7.15
C ILE A 114 5.54 7.19 -7.24
N ALA A 115 5.64 6.12 -8.02
CA ALA A 115 4.69 5.03 -8.08
C ALA A 115 5.34 3.76 -7.51
N TYR A 116 4.78 3.22 -6.43
CA TYR A 116 5.27 2.04 -5.75
C TYR A 116 4.24 0.90 -5.85
N GLY A 117 4.70 -0.25 -6.31
CA GLY A 117 3.93 -1.49 -6.39
C GLY A 117 4.60 -2.58 -5.57
N THR A 118 3.84 -3.38 -4.82
CA THR A 118 4.36 -4.55 -4.09
C THR A 118 3.31 -5.64 -4.00
N ARG A 119 3.73 -6.91 -4.00
CA ARG A 119 2.83 -8.04 -3.74
C ARG A 119 2.79 -8.35 -2.25
N VAL A 120 1.58 -8.54 -1.71
CA VAL A 120 1.35 -8.92 -0.31
C VAL A 120 0.31 -10.03 -0.21
N THR A 121 0.49 -10.89 0.79
CA THR A 121 -0.54 -11.82 1.23
C THR A 121 -0.98 -11.46 2.65
N LEU A 122 -2.28 -11.33 2.85
CA LEU A 122 -2.89 -11.02 4.14
C LEU A 122 -3.85 -12.13 4.56
N ASN A 123 -3.86 -12.43 5.86
CA ASN A 123 -4.99 -13.07 6.52
C ASN A 123 -5.80 -11.96 7.20
N VAL A 124 -7.04 -11.75 6.76
CA VAL A 124 -7.86 -10.61 7.14
C VAL A 124 -9.04 -11.07 7.97
N ALA A 125 -9.26 -10.41 9.11
CA ALA A 125 -10.43 -10.63 9.94
C ALA A 125 -11.69 -10.10 9.25
N CYS A 126 -12.69 -10.97 9.12
CA CYS A 126 -14.01 -10.68 8.60
C CYS A 126 -15.07 -11.41 9.44
N ASN A 127 -15.96 -10.65 10.07
CA ASN A 127 -17.06 -11.21 10.83
C ASN A 127 -18.14 -11.70 9.87
N LEU A 128 -18.26 -13.02 9.72
CA LEU A 128 -19.27 -13.62 8.86
C LEU A 128 -20.63 -13.66 9.58
N PHE A 129 -21.69 -13.25 8.89
CA PHE A 129 -23.06 -13.29 9.38
C PHE A 129 -23.77 -14.54 8.85
N LEU A 130 -23.70 -15.64 9.61
CA LEU A 130 -24.11 -16.98 9.17
C LEU A 130 -25.56 -17.34 9.52
N GLN A 131 -26.45 -16.35 9.68
CA GLN A 131 -27.84 -16.59 10.09
C GLN A 131 -28.63 -17.38 9.04
N ASP A 132 -28.33 -17.14 7.76
CA ASP A 132 -29.01 -17.75 6.61
C ASP A 132 -28.14 -18.79 5.90
N TYR A 133 -27.10 -19.33 6.55
CA TYR A 133 -26.19 -20.29 5.94
C TYR A 133 -26.98 -21.51 5.37
N PRO A 134 -26.72 -21.96 4.12
CA PRO A 134 -25.68 -21.53 3.18
C PRO A 134 -26.12 -20.48 2.13
N LEU A 135 -27.25 -19.81 2.33
CA LEU A 135 -27.86 -18.83 1.41
C LEU A 135 -27.62 -17.38 1.87
N ASP A 136 -26.50 -17.15 2.54
CA ASP A 136 -26.10 -15.88 3.12
C ASP A 136 -25.29 -15.02 2.15
N LYS A 137 -25.14 -13.74 2.50
CA LYS A 137 -24.26 -12.79 1.82
C LYS A 137 -23.27 -12.22 2.81
N GLN A 138 -21.99 -12.29 2.47
CA GLN A 138 -20.91 -11.85 3.34
C GLN A 138 -20.30 -10.56 2.84
N VAL A 139 -20.09 -9.60 3.75
CA VAL A 139 -19.43 -8.32 3.48
C VAL A 139 -18.14 -8.27 4.28
N CYS A 140 -17.01 -8.45 3.59
CA CYS A 140 -15.68 -8.43 4.17
C CYS A 140 -14.92 -7.17 3.75
N GLY A 141 -14.47 -6.39 4.73
CA GLY A 141 -13.66 -5.19 4.49
C GLY A 141 -12.17 -5.44 4.68
N ILE A 142 -11.34 -4.76 3.90
CA ILE A 142 -9.90 -4.62 4.14
C ILE A 142 -9.66 -3.17 4.58
N LYS A 143 -9.21 -2.97 5.82
CA LYS A 143 -9.05 -1.63 6.42
C LYS A 143 -7.60 -1.19 6.30
N VAL A 144 -7.34 -0.15 5.51
CA VAL A 144 -6.01 0.44 5.34
C VAL A 144 -5.95 1.77 6.06
N LEU A 145 -4.97 1.92 6.95
CA LEU A 145 -4.81 3.10 7.80
C LEU A 145 -3.35 3.54 7.80
N SER A 146 -3.13 4.82 8.08
CA SER A 146 -1.81 5.36 8.38
C SER A 146 -1.44 5.02 9.82
N TYR A 147 -0.23 4.51 10.05
CA TYR A 147 0.21 4.17 11.41
C TYR A 147 0.61 5.41 12.21
N ALA A 148 1.33 6.34 11.57
CA ALA A 148 2.09 7.37 12.28
C ALA A 148 1.78 8.81 11.85
N HIS A 149 0.95 9.00 10.82
CA HIS A 149 0.60 10.31 10.28
C HIS A 149 -0.90 10.55 10.35
N VAL A 150 -1.27 11.71 10.89
CA VAL A 150 -2.65 12.21 10.86
C VAL A 150 -3.00 12.71 9.47
N LYS A 151 -4.29 12.91 9.21
CA LYS A 151 -4.81 13.38 7.92
C LYS A 151 -4.18 14.70 7.46
N GLU A 152 -3.88 15.60 8.39
CA GLU A 152 -3.25 16.90 8.10
C GLU A 152 -1.79 16.77 7.67
N GLU A 153 -1.12 15.67 8.00
CA GLU A 153 0.23 15.36 7.54
C GLU A 153 0.22 14.53 6.26
N MET A 154 -0.60 13.48 6.21
CA MET A 154 -0.68 12.55 5.09
C MET A 154 -2.15 12.19 4.85
N ASN A 155 -2.67 12.58 3.69
CA ASN A 155 -4.02 12.28 3.29
C ASN A 155 -4.01 11.13 2.28
N VAL A 156 -4.52 9.98 2.70
CA VAL A 156 -4.58 8.77 1.88
C VAL A 156 -5.94 8.71 1.19
N THR A 157 -5.93 8.61 -0.13
CA THR A 157 -7.15 8.56 -0.95
C THR A 157 -7.05 7.47 -2.00
N TRP A 158 -8.19 7.01 -2.49
CA TRP A 158 -8.22 6.04 -3.59
C TRP A 158 -7.71 6.66 -4.89
N PHE A 159 -7.10 5.85 -5.77
CA PHE A 159 -6.94 6.25 -7.17
C PHE A 159 -8.30 6.58 -7.80
N SER A 160 -8.32 7.58 -8.67
CA SER A 160 -9.55 8.06 -9.32
C SER A 160 -10.14 7.04 -10.30
N ASP A 161 -9.30 6.26 -10.97
CA ASP A 161 -9.71 5.23 -11.93
C ASP A 161 -9.39 3.82 -11.43
N GLY A 162 -10.43 3.01 -11.24
CA GLY A 162 -10.34 1.61 -10.84
C GLY A 162 -9.39 1.36 -9.67
N PRO A 163 -9.62 1.95 -8.48
CA PRO A 163 -8.74 1.81 -7.31
C PRO A 163 -8.69 0.39 -6.76
N ILE A 164 -9.73 -0.40 -7.02
CA ILE A 164 -9.80 -1.81 -6.67
C ILE A 164 -10.09 -2.57 -7.96
N ARG A 165 -9.18 -3.47 -8.32
CA ARG A 165 -9.32 -4.41 -9.45
C ARG A 165 -9.08 -5.82 -8.94
N PHE A 166 -9.47 -6.82 -9.72
CA PHE A 166 -9.27 -8.22 -9.35
C PHE A 166 -9.03 -9.08 -10.59
N ASN A 167 -8.42 -10.24 -10.37
CA ASN A 167 -8.23 -11.24 -11.40
C ASN A 167 -9.60 -11.88 -11.74
N PRO A 168 -10.09 -11.76 -12.99
CA PRO A 168 -11.39 -12.31 -13.37
C PRO A 168 -11.43 -13.85 -13.35
N ALA A 169 -10.27 -14.51 -13.27
CA ALA A 169 -10.16 -15.95 -13.11
C ALA A 169 -10.34 -16.43 -11.65
N ILE A 170 -10.51 -15.52 -10.68
CA ILE A 170 -10.81 -15.92 -9.30
C ILE A 170 -12.13 -16.71 -9.28
N ASN A 171 -12.00 -17.97 -8.92
CA ASN A 171 -13.13 -18.88 -8.75
C ASN A 171 -13.03 -19.51 -7.37
N LEU A 172 -13.95 -19.13 -6.49
CA LEU A 172 -14.01 -19.64 -5.12
C LEU A 172 -14.96 -20.84 -5.07
N PRO A 173 -14.66 -21.89 -4.29
CA PRO A 173 -15.51 -23.09 -4.24
C PRO A 173 -16.86 -22.84 -3.56
N GLU A 174 -16.90 -21.96 -2.56
CA GLU A 174 -18.08 -21.72 -1.71
C GLU A 174 -18.72 -20.34 -1.94
N PHE A 175 -17.97 -19.40 -2.52
CA PHE A 175 -18.38 -18.00 -2.65
C PHE A 175 -18.27 -17.54 -4.10
N HIS A 176 -18.89 -16.40 -4.41
CA HIS A 176 -18.60 -15.65 -5.63
C HIS A 176 -18.60 -14.16 -5.29
N ILE A 177 -17.72 -13.41 -5.93
CA ILE A 177 -17.62 -11.96 -5.72
C ILE A 177 -18.82 -11.31 -6.42
N THR A 178 -19.65 -10.59 -5.67
CA THR A 178 -20.83 -9.89 -6.21
C THR A 178 -20.55 -8.42 -6.48
N ALA A 179 -19.77 -7.76 -5.63
CA ALA A 179 -19.40 -6.36 -5.75
C ALA A 179 -18.05 -6.07 -5.05
N LEU A 180 -17.39 -5.02 -5.49
CA LEU A 180 -16.21 -4.43 -4.83
C LEU A 180 -16.49 -2.95 -4.62
N GLU A 181 -16.44 -2.51 -3.37
CA GLU A 181 -16.76 -1.13 -2.98
C GLU A 181 -15.58 -0.51 -2.25
N SER A 182 -15.15 0.66 -2.73
CA SER A 182 -14.16 1.49 -2.04
C SER A 182 -14.88 2.53 -1.17
N SER A 183 -14.53 2.60 0.11
CA SER A 183 -15.02 3.63 1.01
C SER A 183 -13.86 4.34 1.70
N TYR A 184 -14.09 5.57 2.16
CA TYR A 184 -13.13 6.28 2.99
C TYR A 184 -13.33 5.88 4.45
N CYS A 185 -12.25 5.45 5.12
CA CYS A 185 -12.28 5.12 6.54
C CYS A 185 -11.65 6.27 7.33
N ASP A 186 -12.46 6.97 8.13
CA ASP A 186 -11.93 7.92 9.11
C ASP A 186 -11.51 7.13 10.35
N GLY A 187 -10.34 6.51 10.27
CA GLY A 187 -9.77 5.75 11.38
C GLY A 187 -9.43 6.69 12.53
N LEU A 188 -10.28 6.75 13.55
CA LEU A 188 -9.98 7.44 14.80
C LEU A 188 -8.88 6.69 15.55
N PHE A 189 -7.61 7.02 15.27
CA PHE A 189 -6.50 6.66 16.17
C PHE A 189 -6.38 7.70 17.27
N HIS A 190 -6.82 7.34 18.47
CA HIS A 190 -6.80 8.21 19.64
C HIS A 190 -5.38 8.55 20.13
N TYR A 191 -4.33 7.90 19.59
CA TYR A 191 -2.94 8.03 20.05
C TYR A 191 -1.99 8.67 19.03
N THR A 192 -2.51 9.30 17.98
CA THR A 192 -1.67 10.10 17.08
C THR A 192 -1.21 11.40 17.74
N ILE A 193 -0.15 12.00 17.20
CA ILE A 193 0.42 13.28 17.67
C ILE A 193 -0.71 14.29 17.90
N THR A 194 -0.88 14.68 19.16
CA THR A 194 -1.73 15.81 19.56
C THR A 194 -0.96 17.12 19.32
N LYS A 195 -1.68 18.26 19.29
CA LYS A 195 -1.06 19.60 19.18
C LYS A 195 0.05 19.86 20.22
N ASN A 196 0.10 19.08 21.31
CA ASN A 196 1.04 19.22 22.42
C ASN A 196 2.04 18.04 22.53
N SER A 197 2.27 17.29 21.46
CA SER A 197 3.24 16.18 21.48
C SER A 197 4.30 16.31 20.39
N SER A 198 5.52 15.87 20.69
CA SER A 198 6.65 15.81 19.75
C SER A 198 6.93 14.37 19.33
N ARG A 199 7.34 14.17 18.08
CA ARG A 199 7.77 12.87 17.54
C ARG A 199 9.28 12.74 17.69
N ILE A 200 9.74 11.58 18.15
CA ILE A 200 11.15 11.18 18.12
C ILE A 200 11.25 9.96 17.22
N GLY A 201 12.05 10.04 16.16
CA GLY A 201 12.18 8.97 15.17
C GLY A 201 11.26 9.13 13.95
N TRP A 202 11.28 8.11 13.09
CA TRP A 202 10.34 7.97 11.98
C TRP A 202 8.92 7.75 12.45
#